data_AF-A0A7C4ZXV3-F1
#
_entry.id   AF-A0A7C4ZXV3-F1
#
_cell.length_a   1.000
_cell.length_b   1.000
_cell.length_c   1.000
_cell.angle_alpha   90.00
_cell.angle_beta   90.00
_cell.angle_gamma   90.00
#
_symmetry.space_group_name_H-M   'P 1'
#
loop_
_entity.id
_entity.type
_entity.pdbx_description
1 polymer ?
#
loop_
_entity_poly.entity_id
_entity_poly.type
_entity_poly.pdbx_seq_one_letter_code
_entity_poly.pdbx_strand_id
1 'polypeptide(L)'
;MDEALKPDEAIEARLIENLQREDLDPLDEAEAYQALQDMGYSLTEIGRRLGRSRPYVSQRVKLLRLHPALREAVRSGKLTPDHAQALMRLKDMEKQLALAQEAQEEGLSVHETRQRVREMAACTHKIGLGNL
;
A
#
# COMPACT_ATOMS: atom_id res chain seq x y z
N MET A 1 -14.13 -40.82 2.61
CA MET A 1 -13.00 -40.72 3.55
C MET A 1 -12.68 -39.25 3.64
N ASP A 2 -13.00 -38.62 4.77
CA ASP A 2 -12.70 -37.20 5.04
C ASP A 2 -11.19 -37.00 5.02
N GLU A 3 -10.68 -36.44 3.93
CA GLU A 3 -9.33 -35.92 3.86
C GLU A 3 -9.36 -34.56 4.56
N ALA A 4 -9.18 -34.59 5.89
CA ALA A 4 -9.07 -33.37 6.68
C ALA A 4 -7.95 -32.51 6.09
N LEU A 5 -8.31 -31.30 5.63
CA LEU A 5 -7.38 -30.30 5.11
C LEU A 5 -6.21 -30.14 6.09
N LYS A 6 -4.98 -30.17 5.56
CA LYS A 6 -3.80 -29.89 6.38
C LYS A 6 -3.92 -28.49 6.98
N PRO A 7 -3.32 -28.20 8.14
CA PRO A 7 -3.44 -26.91 8.81
C PRO A 7 -3.20 -25.71 7.88
N ASP A 8 -2.19 -25.81 7.01
CA ASP A 8 -1.86 -24.74 6.05
C ASP A 8 -2.92 -24.59 4.94
N GLU A 9 -3.51 -25.69 4.48
CA GLU A 9 -4.58 -25.66 3.46
C GLU A 9 -5.88 -25.06 4.03
N ALA A 10 -6.19 -25.34 5.29
CA ALA A 10 -7.34 -24.76 5.98
C ALA A 10 -7.15 -23.25 6.24
N ILE A 11 -5.94 -22.82 6.63
CA ILE A 11 -5.62 -21.40 6.81
C ILE A 11 -5.70 -20.66 5.46
N GLU A 12 -5.15 -21.27 4.40
CA GLU A 12 -5.19 -20.71 3.06
C GLU A 12 -6.63 -20.51 2.57
N ALA A 13 -7.48 -21.54 2.70
CA ALA A 13 -8.87 -21.46 2.28
C ALA A 13 -9.60 -20.31 2.99
N ARG A 14 -9.37 -20.17 4.30
CA ARG A 14 -9.97 -19.09 5.10
C ARG A 14 -9.47 -17.69 4.69
N LEU A 15 -8.19 -17.55 4.35
CA LEU A 15 -7.63 -16.29 3.85
C LEU A 15 -8.23 -15.90 2.50
N ILE A 16 -8.37 -16.86 1.58
CA ILE A 16 -8.96 -16.61 0.26
C ILE A 16 -10.44 -16.24 0.38
N GLU A 17 -11.20 -16.94 1.23
CA GLU A 17 -12.61 -16.63 1.51
C GLU A 17 -12.76 -15.21 2.08
N ASN A 18 -11.92 -14.85 3.07
CA ASN A 18 -11.93 -13.50 3.62
C ASN A 18 -11.63 -12.44 2.55
N LEU A 19 -10.66 -12.68 1.66
CA LEU A 19 -10.27 -11.79 0.57
C LEU A 19 -11.34 -11.57 -0.51
N GLN A 20 -12.38 -12.41 -0.55
CA GLN A 20 -13.51 -12.25 -1.47
C GLN A 20 -14.61 -11.36 -0.91
N ARG A 21 -14.49 -10.89 0.34
CA ARG A 21 -15.42 -9.93 0.93
C ARG A 21 -15.32 -8.56 0.25
N GLU A 22 -16.46 -7.95 0.00
CA GLU A 22 -16.55 -6.64 -0.67
C GLU A 22 -16.23 -5.45 0.26
N ASP A 23 -16.16 -5.67 1.58
CA ASP A 23 -16.01 -4.64 2.61
C ASP A 23 -14.61 -4.54 3.24
N LEU A 24 -13.61 -5.20 2.65
CA LEU A 24 -12.23 -5.14 3.16
C LEU A 24 -11.60 -3.76 2.97
N ASP A 25 -10.97 -3.27 4.02
CA ASP A 25 -10.13 -2.08 3.91
C ASP A 25 -8.79 -2.42 3.22
N PRO A 26 -8.14 -1.45 2.55
CA PRO A 26 -6.93 -1.70 1.78
C PRO A 26 -5.74 -2.27 2.59
N LEU A 27 -5.68 -2.03 3.89
CA LEU A 27 -4.66 -2.58 4.79
C LEU A 27 -4.98 -4.03 5.16
N ASP A 28 -6.24 -4.37 5.37
CA ASP A 28 -6.66 -5.74 5.63
C ASP A 28 -6.41 -6.64 4.39
N GLU A 29 -6.70 -6.14 3.17
CA GLU A 29 -6.28 -6.79 1.93
C GLU A 29 -4.76 -7.02 1.90
N ALA A 30 -3.99 -6.02 2.31
CA ALA A 30 -2.53 -6.08 2.30
C ALA A 30 -1.98 -7.11 3.29
N GLU A 31 -2.55 -7.19 4.50
CA GLU A 31 -2.19 -8.17 5.52
C GLU A 31 -2.49 -9.60 5.05
N ALA A 32 -3.66 -9.82 4.43
CA ALA A 32 -4.02 -11.12 3.88
C ALA A 32 -3.10 -11.52 2.69
N TYR A 33 -2.72 -10.57 1.82
CA TYR A 33 -1.74 -10.84 0.77
C TYR A 33 -0.37 -11.18 1.34
N GLN A 34 0.09 -10.48 2.38
CA GLN A 34 1.36 -10.77 3.04
C GLN A 34 1.34 -12.17 3.66
N ALA A 35 0.26 -12.56 4.33
CA ALA A 35 0.11 -13.91 4.89
C ALA A 35 0.21 -14.99 3.80
N LEU A 36 -0.43 -14.80 2.64
CA LEU A 36 -0.27 -15.71 1.50
C LEU A 36 1.17 -15.75 0.99
N GLN A 37 1.88 -14.61 0.94
CA GLN A 37 3.29 -14.59 0.57
C GLN A 37 4.17 -15.38 1.56
N ASP A 38 3.88 -15.27 2.86
CA ASP A 38 4.60 -15.97 3.92
C ASP A 38 4.37 -17.49 3.84
N MET A 39 3.23 -17.92 3.27
CA MET A 39 2.93 -19.31 2.92
C MET A 39 3.57 -19.76 1.60
N GLY A 40 4.33 -18.90 0.92
CA GLY A 40 5.10 -19.22 -0.29
C GLY A 40 4.44 -18.80 -1.61
N TYR A 41 3.27 -18.15 -1.58
CA TYR A 41 2.63 -17.67 -2.80
C TYR A 41 3.33 -16.46 -3.40
N SER A 42 3.55 -16.48 -4.71
CA SER A 42 4.01 -15.29 -5.42
C SER A 42 2.86 -14.28 -5.61
N LEU A 43 3.21 -12.99 -5.72
CA LEU A 43 2.24 -11.92 -6.03
C LEU A 43 1.44 -12.19 -7.33
N THR A 44 2.05 -12.89 -8.28
CA THR A 44 1.41 -13.27 -9.54
C THR A 44 0.33 -14.33 -9.31
N GLU A 45 0.61 -15.33 -8.48
CA GLU A 45 -0.34 -16.40 -8.15
C GLU A 45 -1.51 -15.87 -7.33
N ILE A 46 -1.23 -15.02 -6.34
CA ILE A 46 -2.26 -14.34 -5.54
C ILE A 46 -3.19 -13.54 -6.47
N GLY A 47 -2.63 -12.71 -7.35
CA GLY A 47 -3.41 -11.93 -8.30
C GLY A 47 -4.28 -12.81 -9.21
N ARG A 48 -3.71 -13.87 -9.78
CA ARG A 48 -4.43 -14.82 -10.64
C ARG A 48 -5.61 -15.47 -9.92
N ARG A 49 -5.41 -15.92 -8.68
CA ARG A 49 -6.46 -16.58 -7.87
C ARG A 49 -7.60 -15.65 -7.50
N LEU A 50 -7.31 -14.36 -7.31
CA LEU A 50 -8.29 -13.37 -6.85
C LEU A 50 -8.85 -12.48 -7.98
N GLY A 51 -8.50 -12.77 -9.25
CA GLY A 51 -8.92 -11.93 -10.38
C GLY A 51 -8.34 -10.51 -10.33
N ARG A 52 -7.19 -10.32 -9.68
CA ARG A 52 -6.50 -9.03 -9.55
C ARG A 52 -5.18 -9.03 -10.32
N SER A 53 -4.73 -7.85 -10.73
CA SER A 53 -3.44 -7.73 -11.42
C SER A 53 -2.29 -7.88 -10.41
N ARG A 54 -1.15 -8.44 -10.84
CA ARG A 54 0.08 -8.46 -10.02
C ARG A 54 0.46 -7.06 -9.48
N PRO A 55 0.40 -5.97 -10.28
CA PRO A 55 0.62 -4.62 -9.76
C PRO A 55 -0.34 -4.23 -8.63
N TYR A 56 -1.61 -4.57 -8.71
CA TYR A 56 -2.61 -4.32 -7.66
C TYR A 56 -2.17 -4.96 -6.34
N VAL A 57 -1.90 -6.27 -6.36
CA VAL A 57 -1.47 -7.03 -5.16
C VAL A 57 -0.18 -6.45 -4.59
N SER A 58 0.81 -6.17 -5.44
CA SER A 58 2.08 -5.57 -5.03
C SER A 58 1.91 -4.21 -4.37
N GLN A 59 0.99 -3.39 -4.88
CA GLN A 59 0.71 -2.07 -4.34
C GLN A 59 0.06 -2.14 -2.96
N ARG A 60 -0.87 -3.07 -2.75
CA ARG A 60 -1.49 -3.31 -1.43
C ARG A 60 -0.45 -3.71 -0.40
N VAL A 61 0.35 -4.74 -0.69
CA VAL A 61 1.41 -5.20 0.23
C VAL A 61 2.38 -4.07 0.62
N LYS A 62 2.69 -3.15 -0.30
CA LYS A 62 3.56 -2.00 0.00
C LYS A 62 2.97 -1.04 1.04
N LEU A 63 1.65 -0.99 1.22
CA LEU A 63 1.01 -0.16 2.25
C LEU A 63 1.47 -0.55 3.66
N LEU A 64 1.81 -1.82 3.89
CA LEU A 64 2.32 -2.30 5.18
C LEU A 64 3.69 -1.69 5.55
N ARG A 65 4.43 -1.15 4.57
CA ARG A 65 5.74 -0.51 4.77
C ARG A 65 5.64 0.99 5.09
N LEU A 66 4.42 1.54 5.09
CA LEU A 66 4.20 2.94 5.40
C LEU A 66 4.36 3.21 6.90
N HIS A 67 4.72 4.46 7.21
CA HIS A 67 4.66 4.95 8.58
C HIS A 67 3.25 4.75 9.18
N PRO A 68 3.10 4.38 10.47
CA PRO A 68 1.80 4.14 11.10
C PRO A 68 0.76 5.23 10.85
N ALA A 69 1.15 6.51 10.91
CA ALA A 69 0.25 7.63 10.64
C ALA A 69 -0.36 7.62 9.23
N LEU A 70 0.40 7.16 8.22
CA LEU A 70 -0.10 7.07 6.84
C LEU A 70 -0.99 5.84 6.64
N ARG A 71 -0.69 4.73 7.33
CA ARG A 71 -1.58 3.57 7.32
C ARG A 71 -2.94 3.92 7.90
N GLU A 72 -2.97 4.67 9.00
CA GLU A 72 -4.20 5.16 9.61
C GLU A 72 -4.97 6.12 8.70
N ALA A 73 -4.27 7.02 8.00
CA ALA A 73 -4.91 7.90 7.02
C ALA A 73 -5.54 7.13 5.85
N VAL A 74 -4.94 6.00 5.43
CA VAL A 74 -5.52 5.13 4.40
C VAL A 74 -6.71 4.34 4.94
N ARG A 75 -6.59 3.74 6.13
CA ARG A 75 -7.66 2.97 6.77
C ARG A 75 -8.90 3.82 7.05
N SER A 76 -8.71 5.07 7.49
CA SER A 76 -9.80 6.02 7.72
C SER A 76 -10.38 6.62 6.42
N GLY A 77 -9.86 6.25 5.26
CA GLY A 77 -10.32 6.75 3.96
C GLY A 77 -9.92 8.19 3.63
N LYS A 78 -9.15 8.87 4.50
CA LYS A 78 -8.65 10.24 4.27
C LYS A 78 -7.63 10.29 3.15
N LEU A 79 -6.90 9.20 2.92
CA LEU A 79 -6.01 9.01 1.78
C LEU A 79 -6.39 7.73 1.05
N THR A 80 -6.42 7.78 -0.28
CA THR A 80 -6.53 6.54 -1.06
C THR A 80 -5.19 5.80 -1.11
N PRO A 81 -5.16 4.49 -1.40
CA PRO A 81 -3.91 3.74 -1.59
C PRO A 81 -2.96 4.36 -2.62
N ASP A 82 -3.50 5.04 -3.63
CA ASP A 82 -2.71 5.71 -4.67
C ASP A 82 -2.04 7.00 -4.18
N HIS A 83 -2.65 7.72 -3.23
CA HIS A 83 -2.00 8.82 -2.52
C HIS A 83 -0.80 8.29 -1.74
N ALA A 84 -1.02 7.21 -0.97
CA ALA A 84 0.04 6.61 -0.17
C ALA A 84 1.22 6.16 -1.03
N GLN A 85 0.96 5.55 -2.19
CA GLN A 85 2.01 5.18 -3.16
C GLN A 85 2.77 6.39 -3.73
N ALA A 86 2.07 7.49 -4.01
CA ALA A 86 2.73 8.71 -4.47
C ALA A 86 3.70 9.21 -3.38
N LEU A 87 3.23 9.27 -2.14
CA LEU A 87 3.99 9.72 -0.97
C LEU A 87 5.23 8.84 -0.71
N MET A 88 5.16 7.52 -0.93
CA MET A 88 6.32 6.60 -0.76
C MET A 88 7.54 6.93 -1.63
N ARG A 89 7.38 7.78 -2.66
CA ARG A 89 8.52 8.22 -3.48
C ARG A 89 9.38 9.25 -2.75
N LEU A 90 8.85 9.93 -1.73
CA LEU A 90 9.62 10.77 -0.84
C LEU A 90 10.37 9.87 0.15
N LYS A 91 11.70 9.90 0.10
CA LYS A 91 12.56 9.14 1.02
C LYS A 91 12.65 9.77 2.41
N ASP A 92 12.35 11.06 2.49
CA ASP A 92 12.38 11.87 3.70
C ASP A 92 11.03 11.74 4.41
N MET A 93 11.04 11.18 5.61
CA MET A 93 9.84 10.87 6.37
C MET A 93 9.09 12.13 6.82
N GLU A 94 9.79 13.21 7.17
CA GLU A 94 9.15 14.46 7.59
C GLU A 94 8.40 15.09 6.42
N LYS A 95 9.05 15.13 5.25
CA LYS A 95 8.40 15.60 4.01
C LYS A 95 7.22 14.73 3.60
N GLN A 96 7.34 13.42 3.76
CA GLN A 96 6.27 12.48 3.46
C GLN A 96 5.04 12.73 4.33
N LEU A 97 5.23 12.91 5.65
CA LEU A 97 4.14 13.18 6.59
C LEU A 97 3.53 14.56 6.37
N ALA A 98 4.35 15.59 6.16
CA ALA A 98 3.87 16.95 5.90
C ALA A 98 2.98 17.02 4.65
N LEU A 99 3.41 16.41 3.53
CA LEU A 99 2.61 16.37 2.32
C LEU A 99 1.36 15.50 2.47
N ALA A 100 1.40 14.48 3.32
CA ALA A 100 0.22 13.68 3.62
C ALA A 100 -0.82 14.46 4.43
N GLN A 101 -0.39 15.30 5.38
CA GLN A 101 -1.28 16.20 6.11
C GLN A 101 -1.89 17.22 5.17
N GLU A 102 -1.07 17.86 4.34
CA GLU A 102 -1.55 18.79 3.31
C GLU A 102 -2.58 18.14 2.38
N ALA A 103 -2.31 16.93 1.89
CA ALA A 103 -3.25 16.20 1.04
C ALA A 103 -4.61 15.94 1.72
N GLN A 104 -4.63 15.73 3.03
CA GLN A 104 -5.86 15.52 3.80
C GLN A 104 -6.61 16.83 4.07
N GLU A 105 -5.88 17.91 4.39
CA GLU A 105 -6.46 19.21 4.75
C GLU A 105 -6.97 19.97 3.53
N GLU A 106 -6.21 19.95 2.44
CA GLU A 106 -6.55 20.63 1.19
C GLU A 106 -7.37 19.75 0.23
N GLY A 107 -7.53 18.46 0.54
CA GLY A 107 -8.27 17.51 -0.29
C GLY A 107 -7.61 17.28 -1.66
N LEU A 108 -6.28 17.24 -1.69
CA LEU A 108 -5.51 17.08 -2.94
C LEU A 108 -5.90 15.78 -3.64
N SER A 109 -6.03 15.84 -4.96
CA SER A 109 -6.16 14.65 -5.80
C SER A 109 -4.85 13.87 -5.87
N VAL A 110 -4.94 12.57 -6.22
CA VAL A 110 -3.77 11.71 -6.48
C VAL A 110 -2.82 12.35 -7.49
N HIS A 111 -3.36 13.06 -8.49
CA HIS A 111 -2.55 13.75 -9.49
C HIS A 111 -1.76 14.91 -8.88
N GLU A 112 -2.41 15.76 -8.10
CA GLU A 112 -1.78 16.90 -7.42
C GLU A 112 -0.74 16.42 -6.40
N THR A 113 -1.05 15.41 -5.60
CA THR A 113 -0.06 14.80 -4.69
C THR A 113 1.16 14.29 -5.45
N ARG A 114 0.98 13.59 -6.58
CA ARG A 114 2.12 13.15 -7.42
C ARG A 114 2.92 14.31 -7.99
N GLN A 115 2.27 15.43 -8.32
CA GLN A 115 2.97 16.63 -8.77
C GLN A 115 3.81 17.23 -7.64
N ARG A 116 3.23 17.46 -6.46
CA ARG A 116 3.96 17.98 -5.29
C ARG A 116 5.14 17.09 -4.89
N VAL A 117 4.94 15.77 -4.89
CA VAL A 117 6.03 14.80 -4.67
C VAL A 117 7.19 15.01 -5.66
N ARG A 118 6.89 15.21 -6.95
CA ARG A 118 7.92 15.45 -7.98
C ARG A 118 8.65 16.77 -7.72
N GLU A 119 7.93 17.83 -7.38
CA GLU A 119 8.48 19.15 -7.07
C GLU A 119 9.41 19.11 -5.85
N MET A 120 8.99 18.46 -4.76
CA MET A 120 9.79 18.28 -3.55
C MET A 120 11.05 17.41 -3.79
N ALA A 121 10.92 16.36 -4.61
CA ALA A 121 12.05 15.52 -4.98
C ALA A 121 13.06 16.27 -5.88
N ALA A 122 12.58 17.12 -6.80
CA ALA A 122 13.43 17.94 -7.66
C ALA A 122 14.11 19.09 -6.90
N CYS A 123 13.41 19.73 -5.96
CA CYS A 123 13.94 20.83 -5.15
C CYS A 123 15.10 20.38 -4.24
N THR A 124 15.02 19.15 -3.69
CA THR A 124 16.09 18.58 -2.86
C THR A 124 17.43 18.48 -3.60
N HIS A 125 17.44 18.40 -4.94
CA HIS A 125 18.67 18.35 -5.75
C HIS A 125 19.31 19.72 -6.03
N LYS A 126 18.55 20.83 -5.91
CA LYS A 126 19.06 22.17 -6.28
C LYS A 126 19.80 22.91 -5.18
N ILE A 127 19.70 22.47 -3.92
CA ILE A 127 20.32 23.16 -2.78
C ILE A 127 21.81 22.76 -2.61
N GLY A 128 22.29 21.74 -3.33
CA GLY A 128 23.68 21.26 -3.25
C GLY A 128 24.70 21.91 -4.20
N LEU A 129 24.33 22.93 -4.99
CA LEU A 129 25.23 23.60 -5.95
C LEU A 129 25.30 25.12 -5.73
N GLY A 130 25.50 25.52 -4.48
CA GLY A 130 25.56 26.94 -4.10
C GLY A 130 26.43 27.15 -2.87
N ASN A 131 27.70 26.80 -2.97
CA ASN A 131 28.83 27.48 -2.31
C ASN A 131 30.10 26.68 -2.58
N LEU A 132 30.84 27.08 -3.61
CA LEU A 132 32.31 27.04 -3.71
C LEU A 132 32.71 28.05 -4.80
#